data_AF-A0A699HEX8-F1
#
_entry.id   AF-A0A699HEX8-F1
#
_cell.length_a   1.000
_cell.length_b   1.000
_cell.length_c   1.000
_cell.angle_alpha   90.00
_cell.angle_beta   90.00
_cell.angle_gamma   90.00
#
_symmetry.space_group_name_H-M   'P 1'
#
loop_
_entity.id
_entity.type
_entity.pdbx_description
1 polymer ?
#
loop_
_entity_poly.entity_id
_entity_poly.type
_entity_poly.pdbx_seq_one_letter_code
_entity_poly.pdbx_strand_id
1 'polypeptide(L)'
;MEYLKERTLRCDKKKARKLRIKARQYDLLEGVLYRRSFPTSWLRCVEPLQAKYVIREIHQGSCSMHAGPRLVVAKAIRLGYYWPTMRRDARDMICTCNDCQIHHPVTRSPQQPLTPITALWPFYKWRIDIAGPFPEGPAVIPAEIGMPTCRTVAVDIVHNDEELRLNLDLIEKRRECVAIYEAKANNARVRDVSFRPGDFVYPVMTLVMLWMEGSSVQSGKDLTR
;
A
#
# COMPACT_ATOMS: atom_id res chain seq x y z
N MET A 1 -18.76 -17.51 -29.55
CA MET A 1 -18.58 -18.02 -30.93
C MET A 1 -19.85 -18.65 -31.47
N GLU A 2 -20.51 -19.51 -30.70
CA GLU A 2 -21.76 -20.21 -31.04
C GLU A 2 -22.87 -19.30 -31.60
N TYR A 3 -23.16 -18.17 -30.96
CA TYR A 3 -24.15 -17.20 -31.46
C TYR A 3 -23.86 -16.62 -32.86
N LEU A 4 -22.57 -16.44 -33.21
CA LEU A 4 -22.18 -15.89 -34.52
C LEU A 4 -22.23 -16.94 -35.62
N LYS A 5 -22.06 -18.23 -35.27
CA LYS A 5 -22.15 -19.36 -36.22
C LYS A 5 -23.59 -19.79 -36.46
N GLU A 6 -24.39 -19.90 -35.41
CA GLU A 6 -25.73 -20.52 -35.50
C GLU A 6 -26.89 -19.52 -35.47
N ARG A 7 -26.63 -18.25 -35.11
CA ARG A 7 -27.64 -17.17 -34.93
C ARG A 7 -28.83 -17.53 -34.01
N THR A 8 -28.81 -18.68 -33.35
CA THR A 8 -29.84 -19.18 -32.44
C THR A 8 -29.61 -18.62 -31.03
N LEU A 9 -30.69 -18.15 -30.40
CA LEU A 9 -30.68 -17.52 -29.08
C LEU A 9 -31.73 -18.20 -28.19
N ARG A 10 -31.27 -19.07 -27.29
CA ARG A 10 -32.10 -19.68 -26.22
C ARG A 10 -32.00 -18.88 -24.91
N CYS A 11 -32.45 -17.62 -24.85
CA CYS A 11 -32.85 -16.96 -23.60
C CYS A 11 -33.32 -15.50 -23.76
N ASP A 12 -34.12 -15.05 -22.79
CA ASP A 12 -34.44 -13.66 -22.35
C ASP A 12 -34.22 -12.53 -23.38
N LYS A 13 -35.34 -11.96 -23.86
CA LYS A 13 -35.41 -10.91 -24.90
C LYS A 13 -34.45 -9.74 -24.65
N LYS A 14 -34.24 -9.32 -23.38
CA LYS A 14 -33.34 -8.20 -23.05
C LYS A 14 -31.86 -8.56 -23.25
N LYS A 15 -31.44 -9.75 -22.80
CA LYS A 15 -30.06 -10.25 -22.96
C LYS A 15 -29.75 -10.54 -24.43
N ALA A 16 -30.71 -11.13 -25.15
CA ALA A 16 -30.67 -11.36 -26.59
C ALA A 16 -30.44 -10.05 -27.37
N ARG A 17 -31.17 -8.99 -27.04
CA ARG A 17 -31.00 -7.66 -27.67
C ARG A 17 -29.61 -7.09 -27.42
N LYS A 18 -29.11 -7.15 -26.18
CA LYS A 18 -27.77 -6.67 -25.82
C LYS A 18 -26.67 -7.44 -26.57
N LEU A 19 -26.82 -8.76 -26.68
CA LEU A 19 -25.89 -9.62 -27.43
C LEU A 19 -25.91 -9.27 -28.92
N ARG A 20 -27.09 -9.12 -29.53
CA ARG A 20 -27.26 -8.68 -30.93
C ARG A 20 -26.53 -7.38 -31.22
N ILE A 21 -26.68 -6.37 -30.35
CA ILE A 21 -26.03 -5.08 -30.52
C ILE A 21 -24.50 -5.23 -30.48
N LYS A 22 -23.97 -6.01 -29.53
CA LYS A 22 -22.53 -6.28 -29.44
C LYS A 22 -22.00 -7.08 -30.62
N ALA A 23 -22.75 -8.08 -31.08
CA ALA A 23 -22.37 -8.97 -32.16
C ALA A 23 -22.18 -8.23 -33.49
N ARG A 24 -22.88 -7.11 -33.73
CA ARG A 24 -22.67 -6.25 -34.91
C ARG A 24 -21.24 -5.72 -35.06
N GLN A 25 -20.45 -5.72 -33.99
CA GLN A 25 -19.05 -5.30 -34.04
C GLN A 25 -18.10 -6.42 -34.43
N TYR A 26 -18.60 -7.64 -34.63
CA TYR A 26 -17.79 -8.82 -34.91
C TYR A 26 -18.26 -9.51 -36.18
N ASP A 27 -17.32 -10.03 -36.95
CA ASP A 27 -17.57 -10.87 -38.11
C ASP A 27 -16.66 -12.10 -38.08
N LEU A 28 -17.11 -13.17 -38.73
CA LEU A 28 -16.37 -14.42 -38.85
C LEU A 28 -15.94 -14.59 -40.31
N LEU A 29 -14.65 -14.54 -40.58
CA LEU A 29 -14.06 -14.72 -41.91
C LEU A 29 -13.16 -15.94 -41.86
N GLU A 30 -13.43 -16.95 -42.69
CA GLU A 30 -12.63 -18.20 -42.77
C GLU A 30 -12.42 -18.90 -41.42
N GLY A 31 -13.42 -18.84 -40.53
CA GLY A 31 -13.34 -19.42 -39.19
C GLY A 31 -12.59 -18.57 -38.16
N VAL A 32 -12.00 -17.44 -38.56
CA VAL A 32 -11.32 -16.48 -37.67
C VAL A 32 -12.28 -15.35 -37.31
N LEU A 33 -12.32 -15.01 -36.01
CA LEU A 33 -13.15 -13.92 -35.50
C LEU A 33 -12.43 -12.59 -35.70
N TYR A 34 -13.12 -11.62 -36.27
CA TYR A 34 -12.66 -10.24 -36.41
C TYR A 34 -13.57 -9.29 -35.63
N ARG A 35 -12.99 -8.19 -35.16
CA ARG A 35 -13.71 -7.08 -34.53
C ARG A 35 -13.50 -5.79 -35.32
N ARG A 36 -14.59 -5.07 -35.58
CA ARG A 36 -14.57 -3.77 -36.23
C ARG A 36 -14.05 -2.70 -35.27
N SER A 37 -12.99 -1.98 -35.67
CA SER A 37 -12.53 -0.75 -35.01
C SER A 37 -12.95 0.49 -35.82
N PHE A 38 -12.99 1.66 -35.17
CA PHE A 38 -13.25 2.96 -35.81
C PHE A 38 -11.89 3.60 -36.15
N PRO A 39 -11.59 4.08 -37.39
CA PRO A 39 -12.51 4.34 -38.50
C PRO A 39 -12.73 3.18 -39.47
N THR A 40 -11.81 2.22 -39.71
CA THR A 40 -12.05 1.17 -40.72
C THR A 40 -10.96 0.07 -40.74
N SER A 41 -10.58 -0.49 -39.58
CA SER A 41 -9.67 -1.64 -39.54
C SER A 41 -10.32 -2.82 -38.82
N TRP A 42 -10.36 -3.97 -39.50
CA TRP A 42 -10.74 -5.24 -38.91
C TRP A 42 -9.58 -5.77 -38.07
N LEU A 43 -9.84 -5.96 -36.78
CA LEU A 43 -8.87 -6.49 -35.85
C LEU A 43 -9.11 -7.99 -35.67
N ARG A 44 -8.10 -8.80 -35.92
CA ARG A 44 -8.14 -10.24 -35.66
C ARG A 44 -8.24 -10.48 -34.17
N CYS A 45 -9.29 -11.18 -33.75
CA CYS A 45 -9.41 -11.65 -32.38
C CYS A 45 -8.43 -12.78 -32.12
N VAL A 46 -7.67 -12.67 -31.03
CA VAL A 46 -6.69 -13.69 -30.62
C VAL A 46 -7.14 -14.42 -29.37
N GLU A 47 -6.75 -15.69 -29.30
CA GLU A 47 -6.96 -16.55 -28.13
C GLU A 47 -6.00 -16.17 -27.00
N PRO A 48 -6.33 -16.43 -25.71
CA PRO A 48 -5.48 -16.02 -24.58
C PRO A 48 -4.01 -16.45 -24.66
N LEU A 49 -3.69 -17.64 -25.19
CA LEU A 49 -2.31 -18.08 -25.36
C LEU A 49 -1.56 -17.21 -26.38
N GLN A 50 -2.19 -16.94 -27.51
CA GLN A 50 -1.63 -16.07 -28.55
C GLN A 50 -1.56 -14.61 -28.08
N ALA A 51 -2.53 -14.14 -27.29
CA ALA A 51 -2.50 -12.82 -26.69
C ALA A 51 -1.28 -12.62 -25.79
N LYS A 52 -0.96 -13.60 -24.93
CA LYS A 52 0.27 -13.58 -24.11
C LYS A 52 1.51 -13.46 -24.99
N TYR A 53 1.61 -14.27 -26.05
CA TYR A 53 2.73 -14.19 -26.99
C TYR A 53 2.86 -12.80 -27.62
N VAL A 54 1.76 -12.24 -28.14
CA VAL A 54 1.75 -10.91 -28.77
C VAL A 54 2.20 -9.82 -27.80
N ILE A 55 1.72 -9.83 -26.55
CA ILE A 55 2.14 -8.88 -25.52
C ILE A 55 3.65 -9.02 -25.27
N ARG A 56 4.13 -10.26 -25.10
CA ARG A 56 5.54 -10.55 -24.82
C ARG A 56 6.44 -10.07 -25.96
N GLU A 57 6.10 -10.36 -27.22
CA GLU A 57 6.93 -9.89 -28.34
C GLU A 57 6.91 -8.37 -28.51
N ILE A 58 5.78 -7.72 -28.24
CA ILE A 58 5.72 -6.25 -28.27
C ILE A 58 6.53 -5.62 -27.12
N HIS A 59 6.54 -6.28 -25.96
CA HIS A 59 7.14 -5.76 -24.73
C HIS A 59 8.64 -6.10 -24.61
N GLN A 60 9.04 -7.32 -24.95
CA GLN A 60 10.36 -7.95 -24.76
C GLN A 60 11.01 -8.48 -26.06
N GLY A 61 10.34 -8.39 -27.21
CA GLY A 61 10.89 -8.89 -28.48
C GLY A 61 12.10 -8.09 -28.97
N SER A 62 12.60 -8.41 -30.16
CA SER A 62 13.83 -7.80 -30.73
C SER A 62 13.77 -6.27 -30.92
N CYS A 63 12.57 -5.71 -31.02
CA CYS A 63 12.33 -4.25 -31.03
C CYS A 63 11.52 -3.83 -29.79
N SER A 64 11.83 -4.39 -28.63
CA SER A 64 11.23 -4.04 -27.34
C SER A 64 11.49 -2.58 -27.00
N MET A 65 10.53 -1.99 -26.31
CA MET A 65 10.66 -0.64 -25.77
C MET A 65 10.44 -0.62 -24.25
N HIS A 66 10.26 -1.81 -23.63
CA HIS A 66 9.72 -1.96 -22.27
C HIS A 66 8.53 -1.03 -22.00
N ALA A 67 7.71 -0.82 -23.03
CA ALA A 67 6.71 0.23 -23.03
C ALA A 67 5.58 -0.12 -22.06
N GLY A 68 4.98 0.92 -21.47
CA GLY A 68 3.86 0.74 -20.55
C GLY A 68 2.63 0.10 -21.22
N PRO A 69 1.66 -0.41 -20.43
CA PRO A 69 0.55 -1.22 -20.93
C PRO A 69 -0.29 -0.53 -22.02
N ARG A 70 -0.45 0.80 -21.95
CA ARG A 70 -1.19 1.58 -22.94
C ARG A 70 -0.54 1.53 -24.33
N LEU A 71 0.79 1.66 -24.38
CA LEU A 71 1.54 1.66 -25.63
C LEU A 71 1.60 0.27 -26.26
N VAL A 72 1.75 -0.78 -25.42
CA VAL A 72 1.69 -2.17 -25.88
C VAL A 72 0.33 -2.46 -26.54
N VAL A 73 -0.77 -2.06 -25.89
CA VAL A 73 -2.11 -2.22 -26.45
C VAL A 73 -2.30 -1.41 -27.74
N ALA A 74 -1.81 -0.16 -27.79
CA ALA A 74 -1.88 0.65 -28.99
C ALA A 74 -1.08 0.04 -30.16
N LYS A 75 0.10 -0.54 -29.89
CA LYS A 75 0.89 -1.27 -30.89
C LYS A 75 0.19 -2.56 -31.33
N ALA A 76 -0.40 -3.33 -30.42
CA ALA A 76 -1.19 -4.51 -30.77
C ALA A 76 -2.38 -4.17 -31.69
N ILE A 77 -3.11 -3.09 -31.39
CA ILE A 77 -4.21 -2.61 -32.23
C ILE A 77 -3.71 -2.16 -33.61
N ARG A 78 -2.59 -1.42 -33.67
CA ARG A 78 -1.95 -1.02 -34.95
C ARG A 78 -1.50 -2.21 -35.79
N LEU A 79 -1.07 -3.30 -35.15
CA LEU A 79 -0.72 -4.57 -35.80
C LEU A 79 -1.95 -5.41 -36.18
N GLY A 80 -3.17 -4.93 -35.89
CA GLY A 80 -4.40 -5.60 -36.27
C GLY A 80 -4.87 -6.68 -35.29
N TYR A 81 -4.35 -6.74 -34.06
CA TYR A 81 -4.76 -7.71 -33.05
C TYR A 81 -5.73 -7.12 -32.02
N TYR A 82 -6.68 -7.95 -31.58
CA TYR A 82 -7.64 -7.57 -30.53
C TYR A 82 -7.97 -8.73 -29.59
N TRP A 83 -8.14 -8.40 -28.31
CA TRP A 83 -8.81 -9.27 -27.35
C TRP A 83 -9.42 -8.42 -26.22
N PRO A 84 -10.52 -8.85 -25.58
CA PRO A 84 -11.27 -8.01 -24.64
C PRO A 84 -10.47 -7.53 -23.41
N THR A 85 -9.54 -8.36 -22.93
CA THR A 85 -8.77 -8.13 -21.70
C THR A 85 -7.40 -7.52 -21.94
N MET A 86 -7.08 -7.06 -23.16
CA MET A 86 -5.73 -6.63 -23.55
C MET A 86 -5.05 -5.60 -22.65
N ARG A 87 -5.81 -4.67 -22.07
CA ARG A 87 -5.28 -3.70 -21.10
C ARG A 87 -4.88 -4.33 -19.78
N ARG A 88 -5.68 -5.29 -19.29
CA ARG A 88 -5.41 -6.01 -18.05
C ARG A 88 -4.24 -6.97 -18.26
N ASP A 89 -4.31 -7.79 -19.31
CA ASP A 89 -3.26 -8.78 -19.60
C ASP A 89 -1.90 -8.12 -19.85
N ALA A 90 -1.87 -6.97 -20.55
CA ALA A 90 -0.63 -6.22 -20.73
C ALA A 90 -0.09 -5.66 -19.41
N ARG A 91 -0.97 -5.18 -18.52
CA ARG A 91 -0.56 -4.72 -17.19
C ARG A 91 0.02 -5.86 -16.37
N ASP A 92 -0.66 -7.00 -16.34
CA ASP A 92 -0.28 -8.15 -15.50
C ASP A 92 1.05 -8.77 -15.98
N MET A 93 1.32 -8.74 -17.29
CA MET A 93 2.63 -9.14 -17.81
C MET A 93 3.72 -8.12 -17.49
N ILE A 94 3.45 -6.82 -17.64
CA ILE A 94 4.46 -5.78 -17.41
C ILE A 94 4.79 -5.64 -15.92
N CYS A 95 3.83 -5.84 -15.02
CA CYS A 95 4.10 -5.79 -13.58
C CYS A 95 4.97 -6.97 -13.09
N THR A 96 5.05 -8.05 -13.87
CA THR A 96 5.93 -9.20 -13.59
C THR A 96 7.28 -9.11 -14.31
N CYS A 97 7.52 -8.08 -15.14
CA CYS A 97 8.78 -7.90 -15.84
C CYS A 97 9.85 -7.27 -14.93
N ASN A 98 10.93 -8.01 -14.68
CA ASN A 98 12.03 -7.60 -13.81
C ASN A 98 12.70 -6.28 -14.25
N ASP A 99 13.03 -6.16 -15.54
CA ASP A 99 13.68 -4.95 -16.08
C ASP A 99 12.80 -3.71 -15.87
N CYS A 100 11.49 -3.86 -16.10
CA CYS A 100 10.55 -2.77 -15.82
C CYS A 100 10.47 -2.47 -14.33
N GLN A 101 10.45 -3.46 -13.44
CA GLN A 101 10.40 -3.22 -11.99
C GLN A 101 11.65 -2.50 -11.47
N ILE A 102 12.83 -2.88 -11.96
CA ILE A 102 14.12 -2.30 -11.54
C ILE A 102 14.25 -0.86 -12.05
N HIS A 103 13.85 -0.60 -13.30
CA HIS A 103 14.07 0.68 -13.95
C HIS A 103 12.86 1.64 -13.86
N HIS A 104 11.73 1.22 -13.28
CA HIS A 104 10.57 2.09 -13.14
C HIS A 104 10.91 3.28 -12.23
N PRO A 105 10.69 4.53 -12.69
CA PRO A 105 10.89 5.69 -11.83
C PRO A 105 10.00 5.60 -10.61
N VAL A 106 10.59 5.56 -9.41
CA VAL A 106 9.80 5.70 -8.18
C VAL A 106 9.37 7.16 -8.12
N THR A 107 8.08 7.43 -8.36
CA THR A 107 7.50 8.76 -8.17
C THR A 107 7.53 9.08 -6.68
N ARG A 108 8.65 9.63 -6.22
CA ARG A 108 8.76 10.21 -4.89
C ARG A 108 8.05 11.55 -4.95
N SER A 109 6.74 11.55 -4.70
CA SER A 109 6.12 12.77 -4.21
C SER A 109 6.81 13.07 -2.87
N PRO A 110 7.41 14.27 -2.70
CA PRO A 110 8.01 14.59 -1.41
C PRO A 110 6.92 14.46 -0.35
N GLN A 111 7.10 13.52 0.58
CA GLN A 111 6.26 13.48 1.76
C GLN A 111 6.35 14.85 2.42
N GLN A 112 5.21 15.39 2.88
CA GLN A 112 5.21 16.65 3.61
C GLN A 112 6.29 16.59 4.70
N PRO A 113 7.10 17.65 4.88
CA PRO A 113 8.11 17.67 5.92
C PRO A 113 7.46 17.35 7.26
N LEU A 114 7.84 16.22 7.86
CA LEU A 114 7.35 15.88 9.20
C LEU A 114 7.88 16.92 10.18
N THR A 115 7.00 17.52 10.97
CA THR A 115 7.41 18.39 12.07
C THR A 115 7.98 17.50 13.18
N PRO A 116 9.28 17.61 13.52
CA PRO A 116 9.82 16.83 14.62
C PRO A 116 9.17 17.29 15.92
N ILE A 117 8.82 16.34 16.79
CA ILE A 117 8.42 16.65 18.17
C ILE A 117 9.63 17.30 18.84
N THR A 118 9.53 18.60 19.13
CA THR A 118 10.57 19.36 19.83
C THR A 118 10.74 18.78 21.22
N ALA A 119 11.95 18.35 21.54
CA ALA A 119 12.25 17.91 22.89
C ALA A 119 12.24 19.10 23.85
N LEU A 120 11.54 18.98 24.98
CA LEU A 120 11.39 20.04 25.97
C LEU A 120 12.68 20.31 26.77
N TRP A 121 13.66 19.41 26.70
CA TRP A 121 14.85 19.41 27.57
C TRP A 121 16.14 19.32 26.75
N PRO A 122 17.17 20.12 27.08
CA PRO A 122 18.52 19.90 26.56
C PRO A 122 18.92 18.44 26.80
N PHE A 123 19.56 17.79 25.82
CA PHE A 123 20.03 16.39 25.82
C PHE A 123 18.99 15.27 25.65
N TYR A 124 17.69 15.56 25.58
CA TYR A 124 16.67 14.51 25.39
C TYR A 124 16.77 13.79 24.03
N LYS A 125 17.28 14.46 22.98
CA LYS A 125 17.59 13.85 21.68
C LYS A 125 18.83 14.52 21.09
N TRP A 126 19.83 13.71 20.76
CA TRP A 126 21.03 14.13 20.03
C TRP A 126 21.17 13.29 18.76
N ARG A 127 21.72 13.88 17.69
CA ARG A 127 22.03 13.19 16.42
C ARG A 127 23.52 13.37 16.14
N ILE A 128 24.24 12.27 15.95
CA ILE A 128 25.60 12.30 15.42
C ILE A 128 25.50 12.07 13.91
N ASP A 129 26.27 12.86 13.16
CA ASP A 129 26.48 12.65 11.72
C ASP A 129 27.99 12.60 11.46
N ILE A 130 28.39 11.84 10.45
CA ILE A 130 29.79 11.72 10.06
C ILE A 130 30.04 12.73 8.94
N ALA A 131 30.90 13.71 9.20
CA ALA A 131 31.36 14.61 8.16
C ALA A 131 32.40 13.91 7.27
N GLY A 132 32.32 14.09 5.95
CA GLY A 132 33.36 13.62 5.03
C GLY A 132 33.05 13.81 3.54
N PRO A 133 34.03 13.58 2.64
CA PRO A 133 35.45 13.31 2.91
C PRO A 133 36.25 14.59 3.21
N PHE A 134 37.20 14.51 4.16
CA PHE A 134 38.13 15.60 4.46
C PHE A 134 39.37 15.51 3.55
N PRO A 135 40.02 16.63 3.22
CA PRO A 135 41.28 16.60 2.47
C PRO A 135 42.35 15.85 3.27
N GLU A 136 43.25 15.14 2.56
CA GLU A 136 44.41 14.49 3.15
C GLU A 136 45.39 15.54 3.68
N GLY A 137 45.19 15.97 4.93
CA GLY A 137 46.12 16.76 5.73
C GLY A 137 46.62 15.95 6.93
N PRO A 138 47.71 16.36 7.61
CA PRO A 138 48.20 15.68 8.80
C PRO A 138 47.06 15.59 9.83
N ALA A 139 46.65 14.37 10.16
CA ALA A 139 45.57 14.10 11.09
C ALA A 139 45.96 14.57 12.50
N VAL A 140 45.46 15.74 12.92
CA VAL A 140 45.56 16.19 14.32
C VAL A 140 44.34 15.66 15.06
N ILE A 141 44.50 14.53 15.74
CA ILE A 141 43.52 14.06 16.73
C ILE A 141 43.72 14.92 17.99
N PRO A 142 42.73 15.65 18.49
CA PRO A 142 42.86 16.33 19.78
C PRO A 142 43.10 15.29 20.86
N ALA A 143 44.26 15.33 21.51
CA ALA A 143 44.68 14.38 22.55
C ALA A 143 43.94 14.53 23.89
N GLU A 144 42.79 15.22 23.92
CA GLU A 144 42.07 15.54 25.16
C GLU A 144 41.22 14.38 25.72
N ILE A 145 41.17 13.22 25.05
CA ILE A 145 40.37 12.06 25.50
C ILE A 145 40.89 11.46 26.83
N GLY A 146 42.05 11.89 27.34
CA GLY A 146 42.65 11.35 28.56
C GLY A 146 43.03 12.36 29.65
N MET A 147 42.77 13.66 29.50
CA MET A 147 43.16 14.65 30.51
C MET A 147 42.00 14.88 31.51
N PRO A 148 42.16 14.52 32.80
CA PRO A 148 41.13 14.78 33.79
C PRO A 148 40.98 16.30 33.95
N THR A 149 39.82 16.82 33.58
CA THR A 149 39.46 18.22 33.80
C THR A 149 39.38 18.50 35.30
N CYS A 150 39.51 19.75 35.73
CA CYS A 150 39.37 20.15 37.14
C CYS A 150 38.06 19.65 37.79
N ARG A 151 37.00 19.48 36.99
CA ARG A 151 35.74 18.84 37.41
C ARG A 151 35.90 17.36 37.74
N THR A 152 36.72 16.63 36.98
CA THR A 152 37.00 15.19 37.15
C THR A 152 37.87 14.93 38.38
N VAL A 153 38.79 15.85 38.70
CA VAL A 153 39.69 15.76 39.86
C VAL A 153 38.96 16.01 41.20
N ALA A 154 37.85 16.76 41.18
CA ALA A 154 37.05 17.08 42.36
C ALA A 154 35.81 16.19 42.53
N VAL A 155 35.64 15.11 41.75
CA VAL A 155 34.48 14.21 41.86
C VAL A 155 34.61 13.36 43.12
N ASP A 156 33.86 13.70 44.16
CA ASP A 156 33.57 12.78 45.25
C ASP A 156 32.54 11.76 44.75
N ILE A 157 33.05 10.58 44.38
CA ILE A 157 32.25 9.48 43.82
C ILE A 157 31.18 9.02 44.80
N VAL A 158 31.45 9.08 46.10
CA VAL A 158 30.54 8.56 47.14
C VAL A 158 29.40 9.55 47.37
N HIS A 159 29.73 10.84 47.52
CA HIS A 159 28.71 11.88 47.69
C HIS A 159 27.81 12.01 46.45
N ASN A 160 28.40 11.94 45.26
CA ASN A 160 27.66 12.02 44.00
C ASN A 160 26.75 10.79 43.80
N ASP A 161 27.15 9.59 44.25
CA ASP A 161 26.32 8.38 44.16
C ASP A 161 25.11 8.44 45.12
N GLU A 162 25.27 8.97 46.33
CA GLU A 162 24.16 9.24 47.25
C GLU A 162 23.20 10.30 46.71
N GLU A 163 23.73 11.39 46.15
CA GLU A 163 22.91 12.43 45.53
C GLU A 163 22.18 11.91 44.29
N LEU A 164 22.82 11.01 43.52
CA LEU A 164 22.19 10.32 42.38
C LEU A 164 21.02 9.45 42.84
N ARG A 165 21.18 8.70 43.94
CA ARG A 165 20.09 7.89 44.54
C ARG A 165 18.91 8.76 44.95
N LEU A 166 19.16 9.87 45.66
CA LEU A 166 18.11 10.81 46.06
C LEU A 166 17.40 11.44 44.85
N ASN A 167 18.14 11.80 43.80
CA ASN A 167 17.56 12.34 42.57
C ASN A 167 16.71 11.31 41.83
N LEU A 168 17.12 10.03 41.80
CA LEU A 168 16.35 8.96 41.19
C LEU A 168 15.03 8.70 41.93
N ASP A 169 15.05 8.68 43.26
CA ASP A 169 13.84 8.58 44.09
C ASP A 169 12.87 9.75 43.82
N LEU A 170 13.40 10.96 43.64
CA LEU A 170 12.60 12.14 43.29
C LEU A 170 12.03 12.07 41.87
N ILE A 171 12.75 11.48 40.91
CA ILE A 171 12.28 11.26 39.53
C ILE A 171 11.15 10.23 39.51
N GLU A 172 11.28 9.15 40.27
CA GLU A 172 10.24 8.12 40.36
C GLU A 172 8.95 8.69 40.97
N LYS A 173 9.04 9.43 42.08
CA LYS A 173 7.90 10.16 42.66
C LYS A 173 7.26 11.15 41.68
N ARG A 174 8.05 11.81 40.83
CA ARG A 174 7.51 12.70 39.78
C ARG A 174 6.78 11.93 38.68
N ARG A 175 7.27 10.76 38.27
CA ARG A 175 6.59 9.89 37.29
C ARG A 175 5.24 9.39 37.82
N GLU A 176 5.19 8.99 39.09
CA GLU A 176 3.95 8.60 39.76
C GLU A 176 2.95 9.75 39.82
N CYS A 177 3.38 10.95 40.22
CA CYS A 177 2.53 12.14 40.23
C CYS A 177 1.98 12.49 38.85
N VAL A 178 2.78 12.36 37.79
CA VAL A 178 2.33 12.57 36.40
C VAL A 178 1.29 11.53 36.00
N ALA A 179 1.51 10.25 36.31
CA ALA A 179 0.55 9.18 36.02
C ALA A 179 -0.79 9.38 36.76
N ILE A 180 -0.75 9.83 38.02
CA ILE A 180 -1.96 10.15 38.80
C ILE A 180 -2.69 11.37 38.20
N TYR A 181 -1.95 12.40 37.80
CA TYR A 181 -2.52 13.59 37.16
C TYR A 181 -3.18 13.25 35.80
N GLU A 182 -2.52 12.43 34.98
CA GLU A 182 -3.07 11.95 33.71
C GLU A 182 -4.32 11.08 33.91
N ALA A 183 -4.31 10.17 34.89
CA ALA A 183 -5.49 9.38 35.24
C ALA A 183 -6.67 10.26 35.67
N LYS A 184 -6.41 11.31 36.48
CA LYS A 184 -7.43 12.31 36.85
C LYS A 184 -7.94 13.11 35.65
N ALA A 185 -7.05 13.53 34.75
CA ALA A 185 -7.42 14.28 33.55
C ALA A 185 -8.24 13.44 32.56
N ASN A 186 -7.92 12.15 32.44
CA ASN A 186 -8.67 11.21 31.60
C ASN A 186 -10.05 10.91 32.20
N ASN A 187 -10.16 10.71 33.52
CA ASN A 187 -11.46 10.58 34.19
C ASN A 187 -12.31 11.85 34.09
N ALA A 188 -11.70 13.05 34.17
CA ALA A 188 -12.39 14.32 34.01
C ALA A 188 -12.88 14.59 32.57
N ARG A 189 -12.37 13.85 31.58
CA ARG A 189 -12.76 13.94 30.16
C ARG A 189 -13.88 12.98 29.78
N VAL A 190 -14.28 12.08 30.68
CA VAL A 190 -15.46 11.22 30.50
C VAL A 190 -16.69 12.12 30.63
N ARG A 191 -17.43 12.30 29.53
CA ARG A 191 -18.72 13.00 29.57
C ARG A 191 -19.77 12.02 30.06
N ASP A 192 -20.62 12.45 30.99
CA ASP A 192 -21.82 11.68 31.35
C ASP A 192 -22.70 11.53 30.11
N VAL A 193 -22.82 10.29 29.64
CA VAL A 193 -23.72 9.93 28.54
C VAL A 193 -25.01 9.43 29.18
N SER A 194 -26.09 10.19 29.02
CA SER A 194 -27.43 9.73 29.39
C SER A 194 -28.04 8.97 28.21
N PHE A 195 -28.47 7.74 28.47
CA PHE A 195 -29.14 6.88 27.49
C PHE A 195 -30.65 7.06 27.55
N ARG A 196 -31.32 7.07 26.40
CA ARG A 196 -32.79 7.05 26.30
C ARG A 196 -33.29 5.65 25.93
N PRO A 197 -34.51 5.27 26.35
CA PRO A 197 -35.11 3.99 25.96
C PRO A 197 -35.20 3.88 24.43
N GLY A 198 -34.46 2.93 23.85
CA GLY A 198 -34.36 2.72 22.39
C GLY A 198 -32.96 2.90 21.80
N ASP A 199 -32.00 3.42 22.57
CA ASP A 199 -30.59 3.50 22.14
C ASP A 199 -29.92 2.11 22.13
N PHE A 200 -29.38 1.70 20.98
CA PHE A 200 -28.65 0.44 20.85
C PHE A 200 -27.22 0.59 21.40
N VAL A 201 -27.00 0.10 22.62
CA VAL A 201 -25.67 0.00 23.24
C VAL A 201 -25.06 -1.35 22.86
N TYR A 202 -23.99 -1.33 22.07
CA TYR A 202 -23.21 -2.52 21.78
C TYR A 202 -22.15 -2.70 22.88
N PRO A 203 -22.13 -3.83 23.62
CA PRO A 203 -21.06 -4.11 24.57
C PRO A 203 -19.74 -4.21 23.81
N VAL A 204 -18.74 -3.43 24.23
CA VAL A 204 -17.39 -3.40 23.62
C VAL A 204 -16.67 -4.76 23.68
N MET A 205 -17.21 -5.72 24.45
CA MET A 205 -16.74 -7.11 24.49
C MET A 205 -17.05 -7.90 23.19
N THR A 206 -18.05 -7.49 22.42
CA THR A 206 -18.52 -8.27 21.25
C THR A 206 -17.64 -8.06 20.01
N LEU A 207 -16.97 -6.91 19.87
CA LEU A 207 -16.15 -6.62 18.69
C LEU A 207 -14.82 -7.40 18.68
N VAL A 208 -14.30 -7.75 19.86
CA VAL A 208 -13.06 -8.54 19.99
C VAL A 208 -13.33 -10.04 19.77
N MET A 209 -14.51 -10.53 20.16
CA MET A 209 -14.91 -11.93 19.98
C MET A 209 -15.29 -12.27 18.52
N LEU A 210 -15.92 -11.35 17.78
CA LEU A 210 -16.38 -11.62 16.41
C LEU A 210 -15.27 -11.80 15.37
N TRP A 211 -14.02 -11.46 15.70
CA TRP A 211 -12.87 -11.68 14.83
C TRP A 211 -12.22 -13.07 15.01
N MET A 212 -12.56 -13.79 16.08
CA MET A 212 -11.92 -15.08 16.42
C MET A 212 -12.69 -16.31 15.90
N GLU A 213 -13.99 -16.22 15.64
CA GLU A 213 -14.81 -17.43 15.42
C GLU A 213 -15.63 -17.39 14.12
N GLY A 214 -14.91 -17.53 13.00
CA GLY A 214 -15.46 -18.32 11.90
C GLY A 214 -15.34 -19.80 12.26
N SER A 215 -16.39 -20.42 12.79
CA SER A 215 -16.51 -21.89 12.87
C SER A 215 -17.98 -22.32 13.03
N SER A 216 -18.42 -23.16 12.10
CA SER A 216 -19.45 -24.19 12.28
C SER A 216 -20.93 -23.78 12.40
N VAL A 217 -21.61 -23.88 11.25
CA VAL A 217 -22.68 -24.86 10.98
C VAL A 217 -24.00 -24.81 11.79
N GLN A 218 -25.08 -24.72 11.00
CA GLN A 218 -26.43 -25.30 11.13
C GLN A 218 -27.59 -24.57 11.83
N SER A 219 -28.66 -24.54 11.02
CA SER A 219 -30.04 -24.93 11.37
C SER A 219 -30.99 -23.85 11.89
N GLY A 220 -31.79 -23.34 10.93
CA GLY A 220 -33.26 -23.30 10.96
C GLY A 220 -34.00 -22.87 12.23
N LYS A 221 -34.89 -21.88 12.09
CA LYS A 221 -36.34 -22.11 11.90
C LYS A 221 -37.11 -20.78 11.82
N ASP A 222 -38.20 -20.88 11.06
CA ASP A 222 -39.30 -19.93 10.85
C ASP A 222 -39.92 -19.36 12.15
N LEU A 223 -40.53 -18.17 12.09
CA LEU A 223 -41.99 -17.95 11.95
C LEU A 223 -42.41 -16.50 12.25
N THR A 224 -43.18 -15.96 11.31
CA THR A 224 -44.24 -14.94 11.37
C THR A 224 -44.68 -14.33 12.71
N ARG A 225 -44.92 -13.02 12.72
CA ARG A 225 -46.27 -12.42 12.60
C ARG A 225 -46.18 -10.96 12.18
#